data_AF-A0A1A8C1F9-F1
#
_entry.id   AF-A0A1A8C1F9-F1
#
_cell.length_a   1.000
_cell.length_b   1.000
_cell.length_c   1.000
_cell.angle_alpha   90.00
_cell.angle_beta   90.00
_cell.angle_gamma   90.00
#
_symmetry.space_group_name_H-M   'P 1'
#
loop_
_entity.id
_entity.type
_entity.pdbx_description
1 polymer ?
#
loop_
_entity_poly.entity_id
_entity_poly.type
_entity_poly.pdbx_seq_one_letter_code
_entity_poly.pdbx_strand_id
1 'polypeptide(L)'
;ALHTDKPLMQKLLSADELFARNALKEHLEKREDEYNQCLQVISGTVAEDEHCADEMKAKRTKVSLLAPLIQSIRDLDKKQRDVTEAEILLKDEDPALRELAELERESCLQDIQHLRQKILDLLIPEEEADMSDLVLEVTAGVGGQEAMLFTAEMFDMYHGFAQHHGWSFDVLEHMPSDLGEWVQTLMAV
;
A
#
# COMPACT_ATOMS: atom_id res chain seq x y z
N ALA A 1 -3.63 41.57 -7.57
CA ALA A 1 -2.53 40.63 -7.88
C ALA A 1 -2.01 40.10 -6.55
N LEU A 2 -2.26 38.83 -6.25
CA LEU A 2 -1.59 38.06 -5.19
C LEU A 2 -1.90 36.58 -5.45
N HIS A 3 -0.87 35.90 -5.93
CA HIS A 3 -0.51 34.49 -5.80
C HIS A 3 -1.60 33.39 -5.81
N THR A 4 -1.71 32.76 -6.98
CA THR A 4 -1.56 31.31 -7.21
C THR A 4 -1.69 30.38 -5.99
N ASP A 5 -2.89 29.91 -5.70
CA ASP A 5 -3.07 28.62 -5.02
C ASP A 5 -3.21 27.53 -6.09
N LYS A 6 -2.06 26.98 -6.47
CA LYS A 6 -2.02 25.67 -7.10
C LYS A 6 -2.28 24.68 -5.96
N PRO A 7 -3.29 23.79 -6.05
CA PRO A 7 -3.49 22.80 -5.01
C PRO A 7 -2.20 22.01 -4.87
N LEU A 8 -1.64 21.99 -3.65
CA LEU A 8 -0.56 21.10 -3.25
C LEU A 8 -1.13 19.67 -3.26
N MET A 9 -1.35 19.11 -4.45
CA MET A 9 -1.37 17.67 -4.61
C MET A 9 -0.02 17.20 -4.07
N GLN A 10 -0.02 16.61 -2.87
CA GLN A 10 1.12 15.86 -2.39
C GLN A 10 1.43 14.85 -3.50
N LYS A 11 2.56 15.07 -4.16
CA LYS A 11 2.95 14.27 -5.31
C LYS A 11 3.11 12.84 -4.78
N LEU A 12 2.19 11.96 -5.16
CA LEU A 12 2.33 10.54 -4.86
C LEU A 12 3.70 10.11 -5.36
N LEU A 13 4.45 9.43 -4.49
CA LEU A 13 5.80 8.99 -4.80
C LEU A 13 5.73 8.05 -6.01
N SER A 14 6.69 8.17 -6.92
CA SER A 14 6.79 7.22 -8.02
C SER A 14 7.12 5.82 -7.50
N ALA A 15 6.85 4.79 -8.30
CA ALA A 15 7.27 3.43 -7.96
C ALA A 15 8.78 3.37 -7.65
N ASP A 16 9.61 4.05 -8.42
CA ASP A 16 11.05 4.11 -8.17
C ASP A 16 11.40 4.75 -6.82
N GLU A 17 10.73 5.84 -6.45
CA GLU A 17 10.93 6.51 -5.16
C GLU A 17 10.47 5.64 -3.98
N LEU A 18 9.42 4.83 -4.15
CA LEU A 18 8.94 3.90 -3.14
C LEU A 18 9.92 2.72 -2.96
N PHE A 19 10.39 2.13 -4.06
CA PHE A 19 11.37 1.03 -4.03
C PHE A 19 12.75 1.45 -3.50
N ALA A 20 13.07 2.74 -3.52
CA ALA A 20 14.27 3.28 -2.88
C ALA A 20 14.17 3.37 -1.34
N ARG A 21 12.98 3.18 -0.74
CA ARG A 21 12.77 3.28 0.71
C ARG A 21 13.03 1.97 1.42
N ASN A 22 13.85 2.01 2.48
CA ASN A 22 14.11 0.86 3.35
C ASN A 22 12.81 0.23 3.91
N ALA A 23 11.83 1.05 4.26
CA ALA A 23 10.56 0.56 4.81
C ALA A 23 9.83 -0.39 3.85
N LEU A 24 9.82 -0.09 2.53
CA LEU A 24 9.20 -0.98 1.55
C LEU A 24 10.02 -2.26 1.41
N LYS A 25 11.35 -2.14 1.36
CA LYS A 25 12.25 -3.28 1.26
C LYS A 25 12.08 -4.25 2.44
N GLU A 26 12.10 -3.75 3.66
CA GLU A 26 11.87 -4.53 4.89
C GLU A 26 10.48 -5.19 4.89
N HIS A 27 9.46 -4.50 4.36
CA HIS A 27 8.13 -5.07 4.23
C HIS A 27 8.10 -6.25 3.25
N LEU A 28 8.72 -6.11 2.08
CA LEU A 28 8.81 -7.17 1.07
C LEU A 28 9.59 -8.38 1.61
N GLU A 29 10.71 -8.15 2.29
CA GLU A 29 11.49 -9.21 2.95
C GLU A 29 10.64 -9.97 3.98
N LYS A 30 9.88 -9.24 4.81
CA LYS A 30 8.96 -9.85 5.79
C LYS A 30 7.89 -10.73 5.12
N ARG A 31 7.36 -10.31 3.96
CA ARG A 31 6.36 -11.10 3.21
C ARG A 31 6.98 -12.37 2.61
N GLU A 32 8.22 -12.28 2.14
CA GLU A 32 8.94 -13.45 1.65
C GLU A 32 9.28 -14.44 2.77
N ASP A 33 9.70 -13.95 3.94
CA ASP A 33 9.92 -14.78 5.12
C ASP A 33 8.65 -15.51 5.56
N GLU A 34 7.53 -14.79 5.58
CA GLU A 34 6.22 -15.35 5.92
C GLU A 34 5.78 -16.44 4.92
N TYR A 35 6.00 -16.22 3.63
CA TYR A 35 5.77 -17.21 2.58
C TYR A 35 6.62 -18.46 2.78
N ASN A 36 7.92 -18.30 3.03
CA ASN A 36 8.86 -19.40 3.22
C ASN A 36 8.54 -20.21 4.48
N GLN A 37 8.18 -19.54 5.58
CA GLN A 37 7.74 -20.21 6.81
C GLN A 37 6.48 -21.04 6.57
N CYS A 38 5.49 -20.50 5.85
CA CYS A 38 4.28 -21.25 5.55
C CYS A 38 4.57 -22.47 4.66
N LEU A 39 5.44 -22.32 3.65
CA LEU A 39 5.88 -23.43 2.80
C LEU A 39 6.62 -24.52 3.59
N GLN A 40 7.49 -24.15 4.54
CA GLN A 40 8.22 -25.10 5.36
C GLN A 40 7.27 -25.93 6.22
N VAL A 41 6.25 -25.31 6.82
CA VAL A 41 5.23 -26.01 7.60
C VAL A 41 4.39 -26.95 6.74
N ILE A 42 4.04 -26.55 5.51
CA ILE A 42 3.29 -27.41 4.57
C ILE A 42 4.14 -28.60 4.09
N SER A 43 5.45 -28.40 3.92
CA SER A 43 6.37 -29.41 3.41
C SER A 43 6.89 -30.37 4.50
N GLY A 44 6.84 -29.95 5.77
CA GLY A 44 7.14 -30.77 6.93
C GLY A 44 6.07 -31.85 7.13
N THR A 45 6.50 -33.10 7.31
CA THR A 45 5.63 -34.27 7.47
C THR A 45 4.60 -34.09 8.58
N VAL A 46 3.34 -34.35 8.23
CA VAL A 46 2.14 -34.41 9.07
C VAL A 46 2.34 -35.39 10.23
N ALA A 47 2.38 -34.88 11.46
CA ALA A 47 1.91 -35.66 12.61
C ALA A 47 0.38 -35.49 12.64
N GLU A 48 -0.32 -36.61 12.60
CA GLU A 48 -1.77 -36.72 12.49
C GLU A 48 -2.46 -36.21 13.77
N ASP A 49 -2.75 -34.91 13.85
CA ASP A 49 -3.67 -34.35 14.84
C ASP A 49 -4.74 -33.51 14.12
N GLU A 50 -6.02 -33.73 14.41
CA GLU A 50 -7.16 -33.01 13.81
C GLU A 50 -7.09 -31.48 14.04
N HIS A 51 -6.41 -31.03 15.10
CA HIS A 51 -6.15 -29.62 15.37
C HIS A 51 -5.21 -28.96 14.33
N CYS A 52 -4.46 -29.76 13.57
CA CYS A 52 -3.51 -29.32 12.55
C CYS A 52 -4.19 -29.02 11.18
N ALA A 53 -5.40 -29.54 10.95
CA ALA A 53 -6.03 -29.50 9.62
C ALA A 53 -6.45 -28.07 9.20
N ASP A 54 -7.10 -27.33 10.10
CA ASP A 54 -7.54 -25.95 9.84
C ASP A 54 -6.34 -25.00 9.76
N GLU A 55 -5.34 -25.17 10.63
CA GLU A 55 -4.11 -24.37 10.58
C GLU A 55 -3.35 -24.61 9.27
N MET A 56 -3.20 -25.87 8.83
CA MET A 56 -2.60 -26.16 7.53
C MET A 56 -3.41 -25.61 6.36
N LYS A 57 -4.75 -25.65 6.44
CA LYS A 57 -5.61 -25.05 5.42
C LYS A 57 -5.39 -23.54 5.32
N ALA A 58 -5.34 -22.84 6.46
CA ALA A 58 -5.06 -21.41 6.50
C ALA A 58 -3.67 -21.08 5.92
N LYS A 59 -2.63 -21.85 6.26
CA LYS A 59 -1.28 -21.67 5.69
C LYS A 59 -1.25 -21.93 4.19
N ARG A 60 -1.96 -22.94 3.68
CA ARG A 60 -2.09 -23.21 2.24
C ARG A 60 -2.75 -22.04 1.50
N THR A 61 -3.85 -21.51 2.04
CA THR A 61 -4.50 -20.32 1.49
C THR A 61 -3.52 -19.14 1.47
N LYS A 62 -2.80 -18.91 2.56
CA LYS A 62 -1.83 -17.82 2.68
C LYS A 62 -0.68 -17.93 1.67
N VAL A 63 -0.13 -19.13 1.47
CA VAL A 63 0.86 -19.39 0.42
C VAL A 63 0.30 -19.08 -0.96
N SER A 64 -0.94 -19.49 -1.25
CA SER A 64 -1.58 -19.19 -2.53
C SER A 64 -1.78 -17.70 -2.77
N LEU A 65 -2.08 -16.92 -1.72
CA LEU A 65 -2.25 -15.47 -1.80
C LEU A 65 -0.91 -14.73 -1.97
N LEU A 66 0.15 -15.19 -1.29
CA LEU A 66 1.47 -14.56 -1.37
C LEU A 66 2.27 -15.00 -2.61
N ALA A 67 1.97 -16.17 -3.20
CA ALA A 67 2.72 -16.70 -4.34
C ALA A 67 2.86 -15.73 -5.52
N PRO A 68 1.82 -15.01 -5.99
CA PRO A 68 1.95 -14.01 -7.06
C PRO A 68 2.90 -12.86 -6.71
N LEU A 69 2.87 -12.40 -5.45
CA LEU A 69 3.75 -11.34 -4.95
C LEU A 69 5.20 -11.83 -4.95
N ILE A 70 5.47 -12.99 -4.35
CA ILE A 70 6.83 -13.55 -4.27
C ILE A 70 7.39 -13.86 -5.66
N GLN A 71 6.58 -14.36 -6.58
CA GLN A 71 7.03 -14.57 -7.96
C GLN A 71 7.41 -13.25 -8.63
N SER A 72 6.62 -12.19 -8.45
CA SER A 72 6.91 -10.88 -9.03
C SER A 72 8.18 -10.24 -8.44
N ILE A 73 8.44 -10.43 -7.13
CA ILE A 73 9.70 -10.00 -6.48
C ILE A 73 10.90 -10.75 -7.10
N ARG A 74 10.80 -12.07 -7.26
CA ARG A 74 11.88 -12.87 -7.85
C ARG A 74 12.15 -12.52 -9.31
N ASP A 75 11.10 -12.25 -10.08
CA ASP A 75 11.22 -11.80 -11.46
C ASP A 75 11.89 -10.42 -11.53
N LEU A 76 11.55 -9.52 -10.60
CA LEU A 76 12.20 -8.21 -10.48
C LEU A 76 13.69 -8.34 -10.18
N ASP A 77 14.07 -9.17 -9.21
CA ASP A 77 15.46 -9.42 -8.85
C ASP A 77 16.25 -10.06 -10.00
N LYS A 78 15.59 -10.92 -10.78
CA LYS A 78 16.20 -11.50 -11.99
C LYS A 78 16.44 -10.41 -13.02
N LYS A 79 15.45 -9.60 -13.36
CA LYS A 79 15.60 -8.52 -14.35
C LYS A 79 16.64 -7.49 -13.93
N GLN A 80 16.77 -7.20 -12.64
CA GLN A 80 17.82 -6.31 -12.13
C GLN A 80 19.23 -6.90 -12.33
N ARG A 81 19.37 -8.23 -12.21
CA ARG A 81 20.62 -8.94 -12.54
C ARG A 81 20.88 -8.93 -14.04
N ASP A 82 19.87 -9.22 -14.87
CA ASP A 82 19.96 -9.17 -16.33
C ASP A 82 20.44 -7.78 -16.81
N VAL A 83 19.93 -6.68 -16.23
CA VAL A 83 20.44 -5.32 -16.49
C VAL A 83 21.92 -5.19 -16.14
N THR A 84 22.34 -5.71 -14.99
CA THR A 84 23.73 -5.62 -14.55
C THR A 84 24.66 -6.41 -15.49
N GLU A 85 24.22 -7.57 -15.97
CA GLU A 85 24.94 -8.38 -16.94
C GLU A 85 25.03 -7.69 -18.31
N ALA A 86 23.93 -7.12 -18.79
CA ALA A 86 23.91 -6.31 -20.01
C ALA A 86 24.84 -5.09 -19.91
N GLU A 87 24.89 -4.41 -18.75
CA GLU A 87 25.82 -3.30 -18.50
C GLU A 87 27.30 -3.68 -18.55
N ILE A 88 27.63 -4.95 -18.24
CA ILE A 88 28.98 -5.47 -18.42
C ILE A 88 29.27 -5.67 -19.91
N LEU A 89 28.34 -6.25 -20.67
CA LEU A 89 28.47 -6.48 -22.11
C LEU A 89 28.55 -5.18 -22.92
N LEU A 90 27.97 -4.08 -22.41
CA LEU A 90 28.10 -2.76 -23.04
C LEU A 90 29.54 -2.22 -23.07
N LYS A 91 30.45 -2.82 -22.30
CA LYS A 91 31.88 -2.47 -22.28
C LYS A 91 32.71 -3.32 -23.25
N ASP A 92 32.09 -4.22 -24.00
CA ASP A 92 32.77 -5.06 -24.98
C ASP A 92 33.28 -4.24 -26.17
N GLU A 93 34.36 -4.70 -26.82
CA GLU A 93 34.94 -4.03 -27.98
C GLU A 93 34.11 -4.25 -29.25
N ASP A 94 33.35 -5.34 -29.33
CA ASP A 94 32.49 -5.67 -30.47
C ASP A 94 31.25 -4.76 -30.51
N PRO A 95 31.08 -3.90 -31.56
CA PRO A 95 29.91 -3.05 -31.70
C PRO A 95 28.58 -3.82 -31.79
N ALA A 96 28.57 -5.01 -32.39
CA ALA A 96 27.34 -5.79 -32.54
C ALA A 96 26.87 -6.38 -31.19
N LEU A 97 27.81 -6.78 -30.33
CA LEU A 97 27.49 -7.22 -28.96
C LEU A 97 26.97 -6.06 -28.11
N ARG A 98 27.55 -4.86 -28.25
CA ARG A 98 27.08 -3.68 -27.55
C ARG A 98 25.66 -3.29 -27.94
N GLU A 99 25.33 -3.30 -29.24
CA GLU A 99 23.98 -3.02 -29.72
C GLU A 99 22.95 -4.01 -29.16
N LEU A 100 23.29 -5.30 -29.13
CA LEU A 100 22.43 -6.33 -28.53
C LEU A 100 22.22 -6.09 -27.03
N ALA A 101 23.29 -5.78 -26.30
CA ALA A 101 23.23 -5.50 -24.87
C ALA A 101 22.42 -4.22 -24.55
N GLU A 102 22.46 -3.22 -25.42
CA GLU A 102 21.67 -1.99 -25.28
C GLU A 102 20.17 -2.27 -25.36
N LEU A 103 19.76 -3.07 -26.36
CA LEU A 103 18.37 -3.50 -26.54
C LEU A 103 17.89 -4.36 -25.35
N GLU A 104 18.72 -5.29 -24.89
CA GLU A 104 18.41 -6.12 -23.73
C GLU A 104 18.27 -5.29 -22.44
N ARG A 105 19.18 -4.34 -22.22
CA ARG A 105 19.11 -3.42 -21.07
C ARG A 105 17.82 -2.61 -21.10
N GLU A 106 17.46 -2.04 -22.24
CA GLU A 106 16.24 -1.23 -22.36
C GLU A 106 14.99 -2.07 -22.10
N SER A 107 14.91 -3.27 -22.67
CA SER A 107 13.80 -4.20 -22.42
C SER A 107 13.71 -4.57 -20.93
N CYS A 108 14.83 -4.87 -20.28
CA CYS A 108 14.81 -5.23 -18.86
C CYS A 108 14.42 -4.05 -17.95
N LEU A 109 14.80 -2.82 -18.30
CA LEU A 109 14.39 -1.62 -17.56
C LEU A 109 12.88 -1.37 -17.66
N GLN A 110 12.27 -1.63 -18.83
CA GLN A 110 10.81 -1.57 -18.99
C GLN A 110 10.11 -2.64 -18.16
N ASP A 111 10.61 -3.88 -18.19
CA ASP A 111 10.09 -4.97 -17.37
C ASP A 111 10.18 -4.66 -15.87
N ILE A 112 11.29 -4.06 -15.42
CA ILE A 112 11.49 -3.62 -14.03
C ILE A 112 10.40 -2.61 -13.62
N GLN A 113 10.12 -1.61 -14.45
CA GLN A 113 9.08 -0.62 -14.15
C GLN A 113 7.70 -1.29 -14.02
N HIS A 114 7.37 -2.20 -14.94
CA HIS A 114 6.11 -2.93 -14.90
C HIS A 114 6.02 -3.85 -13.66
N LEU A 115 7.08 -4.58 -13.33
CA LEU A 115 7.14 -5.45 -12.17
C LEU A 115 7.04 -4.67 -10.85
N ARG A 116 7.68 -3.50 -10.76
CA ARG A 116 7.55 -2.61 -9.60
C ARG A 116 6.10 -2.19 -9.38
N GLN A 117 5.41 -1.74 -10.43
CA GLN A 117 3.99 -1.37 -10.32
C GLN A 117 3.14 -2.58 -9.91
N LYS A 118 3.33 -3.72 -10.57
CA LYS A 118 2.61 -4.96 -10.24
C LYS A 118 2.81 -5.39 -8.78
N ILE A 119 4.02 -5.27 -8.23
CA ILE A 119 4.30 -5.56 -6.83
C ILE A 119 3.53 -4.60 -5.91
N LEU A 120 3.49 -3.31 -6.23
CA LEU A 120 2.71 -2.34 -5.45
C LEU A 120 1.22 -2.68 -5.46
N ASP A 121 0.68 -3.05 -6.62
CA ASP A 121 -0.72 -3.44 -6.76
C ASP A 121 -1.02 -4.71 -5.92
N LEU A 122 -0.11 -5.69 -5.91
CA LEU A 122 -0.24 -6.93 -5.12
C LEU A 122 -0.05 -6.73 -3.60
N LEU A 123 0.55 -5.61 -3.18
CA LEU A 123 0.69 -5.28 -1.75
C LEU A 123 -0.59 -4.68 -1.16
N ILE A 124 -1.45 -4.12 -2.01
CA ILE A 124 -2.75 -3.60 -1.61
C ILE A 124 -3.66 -4.82 -1.49
N PRO A 125 -4.10 -5.19 -0.26
CA PRO A 125 -5.02 -6.31 -0.11
C PRO A 125 -6.28 -6.04 -0.92
N GLU A 126 -6.81 -7.09 -1.58
CA GLU A 126 -8.12 -7.08 -2.24
C GLU A 126 -9.30 -6.92 -1.25
N GLU A 127 -9.04 -6.65 0.04
CA GLU A 127 -10.12 -6.26 0.95
C GLU A 127 -10.88 -5.14 0.26
N GLU A 128 -12.16 -5.45 0.01
CA GLU A 128 -13.05 -4.68 -0.84
C GLU A 128 -12.66 -3.23 -0.69
N ALA A 129 -12.16 -2.62 -1.76
CA ALA A 129 -12.07 -1.18 -1.81
C ALA A 129 -13.50 -0.75 -1.54
N ASP A 130 -13.78 -0.48 -0.26
CA ASP A 130 -15.08 -0.16 0.22
C ASP A 130 -15.21 1.26 -0.28
N MET A 131 -15.63 1.36 -1.53
CA MET A 131 -16.17 2.55 -2.17
C MET A 131 -17.55 2.82 -1.54
N SER A 132 -17.72 2.42 -0.28
CA SER A 132 -18.86 2.71 0.55
C SER A 132 -18.57 4.02 1.26
N ASP A 133 -19.65 4.74 1.46
CA ASP A 133 -19.64 6.00 2.18
C ASP A 133 -19.11 5.75 3.60
N LEU A 134 -18.15 6.56 4.03
CA LEU A 134 -17.58 6.51 5.37
C LEU A 134 -18.44 7.32 6.34
N VAL A 135 -19.01 6.67 7.35
CA VAL A 135 -19.64 7.37 8.48
C VAL A 135 -18.57 7.66 9.54
N LEU A 136 -18.35 8.93 9.86
CA LEU A 136 -17.42 9.39 10.91
C LEU A 136 -18.23 9.91 12.11
N GLU A 137 -18.17 9.26 13.26
CA GLU A 137 -18.80 9.79 14.48
C GLU A 137 -17.75 10.48 15.36
N VAL A 138 -17.97 11.76 15.69
CA VAL A 138 -17.13 12.54 16.59
C VAL A 138 -17.91 12.84 17.87
N THR A 139 -17.46 12.19 18.95
CA THR A 139 -18.11 12.25 20.26
C THR A 139 -17.16 12.84 21.29
N ALA A 140 -17.67 13.73 22.14
CA ALA A 140 -16.88 14.30 23.24
C ALA A 140 -16.52 13.22 24.27
N GLY A 141 -15.22 13.13 24.57
CA GLY A 141 -14.71 12.29 25.65
C GLY A 141 -14.90 12.90 27.04
N VAL A 142 -14.11 12.44 28.00
CA VAL A 142 -14.09 13.01 29.36
C VAL A 142 -13.37 14.36 29.33
N GLY A 143 -13.97 15.39 29.91
CA GLY A 143 -13.35 16.72 29.96
C GLY A 143 -14.32 17.90 29.93
N GLY A 144 -15.63 17.67 29.92
CA GLY A 144 -16.60 18.77 29.97
C GLY A 144 -16.46 19.70 28.77
N GLN A 145 -16.31 20.99 29.02
CA GLN A 145 -16.31 22.03 27.98
C GLN A 145 -15.11 21.94 27.02
N GLU A 146 -13.94 21.59 27.53
CA GLU A 146 -12.71 21.47 26.73
C GLU A 146 -12.79 20.29 25.75
N ALA A 147 -13.38 19.17 26.18
CA ALA A 147 -13.61 18.02 25.30
C ALA A 147 -14.60 18.37 24.18
N MET A 148 -15.63 19.16 24.49
CA MET A 148 -16.63 19.61 23.52
C MET A 148 -16.03 20.55 22.46
N LEU A 149 -15.19 21.50 22.87
CA LEU A 149 -14.47 22.38 21.94
C LEU A 149 -13.55 21.59 21.02
N PHE A 150 -12.82 20.62 21.57
CA PHE A 150 -11.93 19.78 20.77
C PHE A 150 -12.69 18.90 19.75
N THR A 151 -13.84 18.35 20.13
CA THR A 151 -14.72 17.62 19.21
C THR A 151 -15.16 18.50 18.04
N ALA A 152 -15.54 19.75 18.28
CA ALA A 152 -15.90 20.69 17.23
C ALA A 152 -14.70 21.01 16.30
N GLU A 153 -13.51 21.24 16.87
CA GLU A 153 -12.29 21.47 16.08
C GLU A 153 -11.95 20.27 15.19
N MET A 154 -12.12 19.04 15.69
CA MET A 154 -11.90 17.82 14.93
C MET A 154 -12.92 17.67 13.79
N PHE A 155 -14.18 17.99 14.03
CA PHE A 155 -15.21 18.01 12.99
C PHE A 155 -14.85 19.00 11.87
N ASP A 156 -14.50 20.24 12.23
CA ASP A 156 -14.12 21.28 11.25
C ASP A 156 -12.87 20.88 10.45
N MET A 157 -11.91 20.23 11.10
CA MET A 157 -10.71 19.70 10.45
C MET A 157 -11.07 18.65 9.39
N TYR A 158 -11.91 17.65 9.72
CA TYR A 158 -12.30 16.61 8.77
C TYR A 158 -13.23 17.12 7.67
N HIS A 159 -14.10 18.09 7.99
CA HIS A 159 -14.88 18.80 6.98
C HIS A 159 -13.99 19.50 5.96
N GLY A 160 -12.98 20.26 6.44
CA GLY A 160 -12.00 20.89 5.56
C GLY A 160 -11.18 19.88 4.75
N PHE A 161 -10.84 18.74 5.35
CA PHE A 161 -10.13 17.66 4.66
C PHE A 161 -10.98 17.04 3.53
N ALA A 162 -12.25 16.73 3.77
CA ALA A 162 -13.17 16.22 2.77
C ALA A 162 -13.33 17.20 1.60
N GLN A 163 -13.53 18.49 1.90
CA GLN A 163 -13.60 19.54 0.88
C GLN A 163 -12.30 19.66 0.08
N HIS A 164 -11.14 19.55 0.73
CA HIS A 164 -9.84 19.60 0.08
C HIS A 164 -9.64 18.46 -0.93
N HIS A 165 -10.13 17.26 -0.58
CA HIS A 165 -10.09 16.09 -1.45
C HIS A 165 -11.26 16.00 -2.44
N GLY A 166 -12.20 16.94 -2.39
CA GLY A 166 -13.36 17.00 -3.29
C GLY A 166 -14.43 15.94 -2.98
N TRP A 167 -14.48 15.44 -1.75
CA TRP A 167 -15.46 14.46 -1.29
C TRP A 167 -16.79 15.12 -0.92
N SER A 168 -17.88 14.37 -1.05
CA SER A 168 -19.20 14.81 -0.57
C SER A 168 -19.24 14.72 0.95
N PHE A 169 -19.87 15.72 1.58
CA PHE A 169 -19.92 15.81 3.03
C PHE A 169 -21.33 16.18 3.46
N ASP A 170 -22.04 15.22 4.06
CA ASP A 170 -23.39 15.40 4.56
C ASP A 170 -23.44 15.18 6.07
N VAL A 171 -24.00 16.17 6.78
CA VAL A 171 -24.20 16.09 8.23
C VAL A 171 -25.51 15.36 8.50
N LEU A 172 -25.43 14.18 9.10
CA LEU A 172 -26.60 13.34 9.37
C LEU A 172 -27.34 13.76 10.65
N GLU A 173 -26.60 13.96 11.73
CA GLU A 173 -27.20 14.24 13.04
C GLU A 173 -26.37 15.24 13.85
N HIS A 174 -27.09 16.10 14.57
CA HIS A 174 -26.54 17.16 15.39
C HIS A 174 -27.36 17.30 16.68
N MET A 175 -26.75 17.01 17.83
CA MET A 175 -27.40 17.14 19.14
C MET A 175 -26.88 18.35 19.94
N PRO A 176 -27.73 19.36 20.19
CA PRO A 176 -27.36 20.51 21.00
C PRO A 176 -27.43 20.23 22.52
N SER A 177 -26.59 20.90 23.32
CA SER A 177 -26.60 20.85 24.79
C SER A 177 -26.50 22.25 25.42
N ASP A 178 -27.15 22.44 26.57
CA ASP A 178 -27.29 23.75 27.27
C ASP A 178 -25.97 24.36 27.76
N LEU A 179 -24.87 23.60 27.79
CA LEU A 179 -23.53 24.03 28.25
C LEU A 179 -22.53 24.24 27.10
N GLY A 180 -23.03 24.27 25.87
CA GLY A 180 -22.23 24.06 24.67
C GLY A 180 -22.47 22.64 24.19
N GLU A 181 -22.70 22.48 22.89
CA GLU A 181 -23.02 21.23 22.19
C GLU A 181 -21.78 20.28 22.31
N TRP A 182 -21.72 18.97 22.01
CA TRP A 182 -21.97 18.31 20.73
C TRP A 182 -21.82 16.77 20.89
N VAL A 183 -22.66 16.01 20.19
CA VAL A 183 -22.28 14.74 19.54
C VAL A 183 -22.54 14.97 18.05
N GLN A 184 -21.54 14.74 17.19
CA GLN A 184 -21.67 14.90 15.74
C GLN A 184 -21.46 13.56 15.07
N THR A 185 -22.50 13.05 14.41
CA THR A 185 -22.38 11.89 13.52
C THR A 185 -22.34 12.39 12.08
N LEU A 186 -21.20 12.17 11.43
CA LEU A 186 -20.93 12.52 10.04
C LEU A 186 -21.16 11.33 9.12
N MET A 187 -21.56 11.59 7.88
CA MET A 187 -21.39 10.68 6.75
C MET A 187 -20.63 11.41 5.65
N ALA A 188 -19.40 10.98 5.40
CA ALA A 188 -18.64 11.34 4.22
C ALA A 188 -18.95 10.31 3.13
N VAL A 189 -19.47 10.77 1.99
CA VAL A 189 -19.67 9.96 0.78
C VAL A 189 -18.48 10.21 -0.15
#